data_AF-A0A938QCS9-F1
#
_entry.id   AF-A0A938QCS9-F1
#
_cell.length_a   1.000
_cell.length_b   1.000
_cell.length_c   1.000
_cell.angle_alpha   90.00
_cell.angle_beta   90.00
_cell.angle_gamma   90.00
#
_symmetry.space_group_name_H-M   'P 1'
#
loop_
_entity.id
_entity.type
_entity.pdbx_description
1 polymer ?
#
loop_
_entity_poly.entity_id
_entity_poly.type
_entity_poly.pdbx_seq_one_letter_code
_entity_poly.pdbx_strand_id
1 'polypeptide(L)'
;MRDIPVGNGSLLVTFNEKYQIRDVFFPHVGQENHTEGFPFRFGVFADGEFSWIFEGDWQISLKYLPETLVTDAKLTNENLGLEIVSNDTVASHENIFLRRVRVSNLLDKTRDVRIFLHHDFRISENKIGDTAFYEPEALALVHYKKNRYFLINSRRILTHFLRDARLSATRKALGATRKTAR
;
A
#
# COMPACT_ATOMS: atom_id res chain seq x y z
N MET A 1 17.29 -4.18 -3.66
CA MET A 1 17.95 -2.87 -3.48
C MET A 1 16.91 -1.88 -2.92
N ARG A 2 17.28 -0.77 -2.28
CA ARG A 2 16.30 0.30 -1.95
C ARG A 2 16.41 1.33 -3.06
N ASP A 3 15.35 1.54 -3.81
CA ASP A 3 15.42 2.23 -5.10
C ASP A 3 14.91 3.67 -5.01
N ILE A 4 13.68 3.86 -4.49
CA ILE A 4 12.98 5.15 -4.61
C ILE A 4 12.40 5.71 -3.29
N PRO A 5 13.23 5.99 -2.26
CA PRO A 5 12.76 6.42 -0.94
C PRO A 5 12.08 7.81 -0.92
N VAL A 6 11.01 7.95 -0.14
CA VAL A 6 10.34 9.24 0.13
C VAL A 6 10.28 9.51 1.64
N GLY A 7 10.61 10.73 2.07
CA GLY A 7 10.66 11.06 3.49
C GLY A 7 10.84 12.54 3.79
N ASN A 8 10.69 12.91 5.06
CA ASN A 8 10.77 14.29 5.55
C ASN A 8 11.71 14.47 6.76
N GLY A 9 12.58 13.48 7.04
CA GLY A 9 13.48 13.46 8.20
C GLY A 9 12.91 12.73 9.43
N SER A 10 11.59 12.82 9.63
CA SER A 10 10.89 12.10 10.71
C SER A 10 10.29 10.77 10.23
N LEU A 11 9.57 10.81 9.10
CA LEU A 11 9.03 9.64 8.43
C LEU A 11 9.83 9.37 7.15
N LEU A 12 10.21 8.10 6.94
CA LEU A 12 10.82 7.62 5.70
C LEU A 12 10.15 6.32 5.26
N VAL A 13 9.74 6.27 4.01
CA VAL A 13 9.18 5.08 3.37
C VAL A 13 10.07 4.71 2.19
N THR A 14 10.56 3.48 2.15
CA THR A 14 11.46 2.99 1.10
C THR A 14 10.77 1.94 0.24
N PHE A 15 11.16 1.84 -1.02
CA PHE A 15 10.66 0.83 -1.95
C PHE A 15 11.81 0.01 -2.53
N ASN A 16 11.55 -1.24 -2.91
CA ASN A 16 12.46 -2.02 -3.75
C ASN A 16 12.13 -1.86 -5.23
N GLU A 17 12.97 -2.48 -6.07
CA GLU A 17 12.82 -2.56 -7.52
C GLU A 17 11.50 -3.21 -7.98
N LYS A 18 10.82 -3.95 -7.09
CA LYS A 18 9.52 -4.59 -7.33
C LYS A 18 8.32 -3.76 -6.82
N TYR A 19 8.56 -2.49 -6.51
CA TYR A 19 7.57 -1.54 -5.99
C TYR A 19 6.84 -1.97 -4.70
N GLN A 20 7.52 -2.75 -3.85
CA GLN A 20 7.07 -3.10 -2.51
C GLN A 20 7.66 -2.11 -1.51
N ILE A 21 6.89 -1.67 -0.51
CA ILE A 21 7.46 -0.92 0.61
C ILE A 21 8.33 -1.88 1.41
N ARG A 22 9.59 -1.50 1.65
CA ARG A 22 10.55 -2.33 2.37
C ARG A 22 10.76 -1.86 3.78
N ASP A 23 10.81 -0.55 3.99
CA ASP A 23 11.07 0.04 5.29
C ASP A 23 10.13 1.22 5.53
N VAL A 24 9.68 1.33 6.77
CA VAL A 24 8.94 2.49 7.28
C VAL A 24 9.64 2.91 8.56
N PHE A 25 10.45 3.97 8.48
CA PHE A 25 11.13 4.53 9.64
C PHE A 25 10.33 5.67 10.24
N PHE A 26 10.16 5.63 11.56
CA PHE A 26 9.50 6.65 12.38
C PHE A 26 9.91 6.43 13.84
N PRO A 27 10.05 7.45 14.72
CA PRO A 27 9.85 8.88 14.50
C PRO A 27 11.02 9.61 13.87
N HIS A 28 12.14 8.92 13.67
CA HIS A 28 13.33 9.45 13.01
C HIS A 28 13.87 8.44 12.00
N VAL A 29 14.40 8.95 10.89
CA VAL A 29 15.06 8.12 9.87
C VAL A 29 16.19 7.31 10.50
N GLY A 30 16.16 5.99 10.31
CA GLY A 30 17.20 5.08 10.79
C GLY A 30 17.07 4.64 12.26
N GLN A 31 16.04 5.09 12.99
CA GLN A 31 15.85 4.72 14.39
C GLN A 31 15.03 3.42 14.56
N GLU A 32 13.71 3.46 14.32
CA GLU A 32 12.85 2.27 14.41
C GLU A 32 12.34 1.93 13.02
N ASN A 33 12.58 0.70 12.54
CA ASN A 33 12.01 0.22 11.29
C ASN A 33 10.72 -0.59 11.54
N HIS A 34 9.56 -0.01 11.24
CA HIS A 34 8.24 -0.61 11.52
C HIS A 34 7.82 -1.71 10.54
N THR A 35 8.71 -2.15 9.66
CA THR A 35 8.52 -3.33 8.81
C THR A 35 9.58 -4.40 9.06
N GLU A 36 10.68 -4.07 9.75
CA GLU A 36 11.87 -4.95 9.89
C GLU A 36 12.38 -5.48 8.53
N GLY A 37 12.18 -4.72 7.45
CA GLY A 37 12.52 -5.18 6.10
C GLY A 37 11.57 -6.25 5.56
N PHE A 38 10.38 -6.45 6.10
CA PHE A 38 9.34 -7.31 5.50
C PHE A 38 8.45 -6.50 4.53
N PRO A 39 8.11 -7.03 3.36
CA PRO A 39 7.53 -6.22 2.30
C PRO A 39 6.04 -5.95 2.51
N PHE A 40 5.63 -4.69 2.38
CA PHE A 40 4.22 -4.40 2.11
C PHE A 40 4.00 -4.59 0.63
N ARG A 41 2.91 -5.29 0.30
CA ARG A 41 2.65 -5.72 -1.08
C ARG A 41 1.51 -4.92 -1.66
N PHE A 42 1.61 -4.67 -2.96
CA PHE A 42 0.57 -4.05 -3.76
C PHE A 42 0.11 -5.11 -4.76
N GLY A 43 -1.19 -5.42 -4.78
CA GLY A 43 -1.81 -6.33 -5.73
C GLY A 43 -3.06 -5.73 -6.37
N VAL A 44 -3.51 -6.40 -7.42
CA VAL A 44 -4.72 -6.08 -8.18
C VAL A 44 -5.59 -7.31 -8.32
N PHE A 45 -6.89 -7.10 -8.42
CA PHE A 45 -7.83 -8.12 -8.87
C PHE A 45 -8.64 -7.56 -10.04
N ALA A 46 -8.65 -8.28 -11.15
CA ALA A 46 -9.43 -7.94 -12.33
C ALA A 46 -9.88 -9.22 -13.03
N ASP A 47 -11.12 -9.24 -13.53
CA ASP A 47 -11.69 -10.35 -14.33
C ASP A 47 -11.58 -11.75 -13.69
N GLY A 48 -11.63 -11.85 -12.35
CA GLY A 48 -11.53 -13.13 -11.66
C GLY A 48 -10.11 -13.55 -11.32
N GLU A 49 -9.11 -12.79 -11.76
CA GLU A 49 -7.69 -13.05 -11.54
C GLU A 49 -7.11 -12.07 -10.53
N PHE A 50 -6.29 -12.59 -9.62
CA PHE A 50 -5.50 -11.80 -8.67
C PHE A 50 -4.03 -11.84 -9.08
N SER A 51 -3.35 -10.70 -9.07
CA SER A 51 -1.91 -10.62 -9.31
C SER A 51 -1.24 -9.64 -8.35
N TRP A 52 -0.07 -10.02 -7.84
CA TRP A 52 0.80 -9.11 -7.11
C TRP A 52 1.74 -8.37 -8.06
N ILE A 53 1.97 -7.07 -7.83
CA ILE A 53 2.87 -6.25 -8.66
C ILE A 53 4.29 -6.83 -8.71
N PHE A 54 4.75 -7.50 -7.64
CA PHE A 54 6.13 -8.03 -7.57
C PHE A 54 6.34 -9.33 -8.37
N GLU A 55 5.28 -9.88 -8.97
CA GLU A 55 5.33 -11.06 -9.84
C GLU A 55 5.88 -10.69 -11.22
N GLY A 56 6.27 -11.70 -12.01
CA GLY A 56 7.03 -11.50 -13.25
C GLY A 56 6.26 -10.86 -14.41
N ASP A 57 4.94 -10.75 -14.30
CA ASP A 57 4.07 -10.28 -15.40
C ASP A 57 3.92 -8.75 -15.44
N TRP A 58 4.59 -8.03 -14.53
CA TRP A 58 4.54 -6.57 -14.45
C TRP A 58 5.81 -5.94 -15.00
N GLN A 59 5.65 -5.08 -16.00
CA GLN A 59 6.67 -4.12 -16.41
C GLN A 59 6.65 -2.95 -15.42
N ILE A 60 7.76 -2.71 -14.73
CA ILE A 60 7.86 -1.72 -13.66
C ILE A 60 8.88 -0.64 -14.05
N SER A 61 8.45 0.63 -14.02
CA SER A 61 9.32 1.79 -14.14
C SER A 61 9.18 2.66 -12.89
N LEU A 62 10.27 2.85 -12.15
CA LEU A 62 10.31 3.67 -10.94
C LEU A 62 11.15 4.91 -11.20
N LYS A 63 10.51 6.08 -11.13
CA LYS A 63 11.17 7.40 -11.29
C LYS A 63 10.58 8.39 -10.31
N TYR A 64 11.21 9.54 -10.15
CA TYR A 64 10.56 10.69 -9.52
C TYR A 64 9.93 11.58 -10.59
N LEU A 65 8.86 12.29 -10.24
CA LEU A 65 8.41 13.43 -11.05
C LEU A 65 9.53 14.50 -11.05
N PRO A 66 9.72 15.22 -12.17
CA PRO A 66 10.81 16.19 -12.31
C PRO A 66 10.86 17.19 -11.15
N GLU A 67 12.05 17.38 -10.59
CA GLU A 67 12.33 18.37 -9.52
C GLU A 67 11.47 18.19 -8.26
N THR A 68 11.00 16.98 -7.97
CA THR A 68 10.22 16.68 -6.76
C THR A 68 10.68 15.40 -6.05
N LEU A 69 10.34 15.26 -4.77
CA LEU A 69 10.40 13.99 -4.03
C LEU A 69 9.05 13.26 -4.05
N VAL A 70 8.44 13.22 -5.23
CA VAL A 70 7.20 12.48 -5.50
C VAL A 70 7.52 11.40 -6.52
N THR A 71 7.18 10.14 -6.21
CA THR A 71 7.42 9.04 -7.14
C THR A 71 6.50 9.14 -8.36
N ASP A 72 6.94 8.55 -9.46
CA ASP A 72 6.20 8.27 -10.69
C ASP A 72 6.44 6.79 -11.03
N ALA A 73 5.75 5.92 -10.29
CA ALA A 73 5.81 4.48 -10.48
C ALA A 73 4.78 4.07 -11.55
N LYS A 74 5.27 3.62 -12.71
CA LYS A 74 4.45 3.10 -13.80
C LYS A 74 4.54 1.57 -13.83
N LEU A 75 3.39 0.92 -13.77
CA LEU A 75 3.26 -0.53 -13.67
C LEU A 75 2.31 -0.99 -14.79
N THR A 76 2.78 -1.81 -15.70
CA THR A 76 1.97 -2.31 -16.82
C THR A 76 1.95 -3.82 -16.83
N ASN A 77 0.75 -4.39 -16.97
CA ASN A 77 0.55 -5.83 -17.16
C ASN A 77 -0.30 -6.03 -18.41
N GLU A 78 0.34 -6.53 -19.47
CA GLU A 78 -0.30 -6.73 -20.77
C GLU A 78 -1.33 -7.87 -20.74
N ASN A 79 -1.05 -8.95 -20.00
CA ASN A 79 -1.96 -10.09 -19.86
C ASN A 79 -3.26 -9.68 -19.18
N LEU A 80 -3.17 -8.91 -18.10
CA LEU A 80 -4.32 -8.32 -17.43
C LEU A 80 -4.90 -7.15 -18.21
N GLY A 81 -4.18 -6.54 -19.15
CA GLY A 81 -4.62 -5.36 -19.89
C GLY A 81 -4.82 -4.14 -18.99
N LEU A 82 -3.89 -3.90 -18.06
CA LEU A 82 -3.96 -2.81 -17.08
C LEU A 82 -2.67 -2.01 -17.06
N GLU A 83 -2.81 -0.70 -16.93
CA GLU A 83 -1.72 0.21 -16.54
C GLU A 83 -2.07 0.87 -15.21
N ILE A 84 -1.08 0.98 -14.33
CA ILE A 84 -1.19 1.68 -13.06
C ILE A 84 -0.09 2.73 -12.98
N VAL A 85 -0.49 3.95 -12.66
CA VAL A 85 0.42 5.03 -12.31
C VAL A 85 0.21 5.36 -10.84
N SER A 86 1.25 5.21 -10.05
CA SER A 86 1.23 5.51 -8.63
C SER A 86 2.24 6.61 -8.30
N ASN A 87 1.76 7.63 -7.59
CA ASN A 87 2.60 8.72 -7.08
C ASN A 87 2.56 8.70 -5.56
N ASP A 88 3.74 8.54 -4.96
CA ASP A 88 3.95 8.44 -3.52
C ASP A 88 4.81 9.59 -3.02
N THR A 89 4.53 10.06 -1.82
CA THR A 89 5.38 11.04 -1.14
C THR A 89 5.15 10.99 0.37
N VAL A 90 6.04 11.63 1.11
CA VAL A 90 5.82 11.95 2.53
C VAL A 90 5.62 13.47 2.61
N ALA A 91 4.58 13.91 3.30
CA ALA A 91 4.30 15.33 3.49
C ALA A 91 5.48 16.04 4.19
N SER A 92 5.82 17.25 3.77
CA SER A 92 7.05 17.92 4.22
C SER A 92 7.07 18.26 5.72
N HIS A 93 5.90 18.52 6.32
CA HIS A 93 5.78 18.97 7.72
C HIS A 93 4.94 18.04 8.60
N GLU A 94 4.31 17.02 8.00
CA GLU A 94 3.42 16.10 8.67
C GLU A 94 3.94 14.67 8.49
N ASN A 95 3.76 13.81 9.49
CA ASN A 95 4.16 12.40 9.42
C ASN A 95 3.14 11.57 8.63
N ILE A 96 2.88 11.99 7.39
CA ILE A 96 1.85 11.43 6.52
C ILE A 96 2.51 10.94 5.24
N PHE A 97 2.42 9.63 5.01
CA PHE A 97 2.67 9.03 3.71
C PHE A 97 1.42 9.11 2.84
N LEU A 98 1.55 9.70 1.65
CA LEU A 98 0.47 9.86 0.67
C LEU A 98 0.77 8.99 -0.54
N ARG A 99 -0.24 8.22 -0.98
CA ARG A 99 -0.21 7.43 -2.21
C ARG A 99 -1.42 7.77 -3.06
N ARG A 100 -1.19 8.20 -4.30
CA ARG A 100 -2.21 8.39 -5.33
C ARG A 100 -2.06 7.32 -6.40
N VAL A 101 -3.03 6.42 -6.48
CA VAL A 101 -3.10 5.36 -7.50
C VAL A 101 -4.10 5.74 -8.57
N ARG A 102 -3.67 5.71 -9.84
CA ARG A 102 -4.54 5.76 -11.02
C ARG A 102 -4.43 4.44 -11.76
N VAL A 103 -5.57 3.90 -12.16
CA VAL A 103 -5.67 2.65 -12.91
C VAL A 103 -6.32 2.94 -14.25
N SER A 104 -5.66 2.54 -15.31
CA SER A 104 -6.14 2.64 -16.69
C SER A 104 -6.45 1.23 -17.20
N ASN A 105 -7.64 1.06 -17.75
CA ASN A 105 -8.03 -0.17 -18.45
C ASN A 105 -7.60 -0.06 -19.91
N LEU A 106 -6.79 -0.99 -20.39
CA LEU A 106 -6.24 -0.97 -21.75
C LEU A 106 -7.08 -1.77 -22.73
N LEU A 107 -8.15 -2.41 -22.26
CA LEU A 107 -9.06 -3.22 -23.08
C LEU A 107 -10.36 -2.48 -23.34
N ASP A 108 -10.96 -2.69 -24.52
CA ASP A 108 -12.24 -2.11 -24.91
C ASP A 108 -13.43 -2.89 -24.30
N LYS A 109 -13.46 -2.96 -22.96
CA LYS A 109 -14.57 -3.53 -22.18
C LYS A 109 -14.60 -2.90 -20.79
N THR A 110 -15.77 -2.69 -20.22
CA THR A 110 -15.92 -2.25 -18.83
C THR A 110 -15.48 -3.34 -17.85
N ARG A 111 -14.72 -2.98 -16.80
CA ARG A 111 -14.15 -3.94 -15.84
C ARG A 111 -14.33 -3.50 -14.40
N ASP A 112 -14.41 -4.47 -13.51
CA ASP A 112 -14.29 -4.28 -12.05
C ASP A 112 -12.84 -4.55 -11.66
N VAL A 113 -12.10 -3.48 -11.37
CA VAL A 113 -10.69 -3.56 -10.97
C VAL A 113 -10.58 -3.14 -9.51
N ARG A 114 -9.96 -3.98 -8.69
CA ARG A 114 -9.78 -3.75 -7.25
C ARG A 114 -8.31 -3.70 -6.90
N ILE A 115 -7.98 -2.79 -6.00
CA ILE A 115 -6.63 -2.60 -5.49
C ILE A 115 -6.51 -3.24 -4.11
N PHE A 116 -5.42 -3.97 -3.89
CA PHE A 116 -5.11 -4.61 -2.63
C PHE A 116 -3.80 -4.04 -2.07
N LEU A 117 -3.86 -3.54 -0.85
CA LEU A 117 -2.71 -3.06 -0.08
C LEU A 117 -2.54 -3.99 1.11
N HIS A 118 -1.39 -4.67 1.16
CA HIS A 118 -1.04 -5.59 2.23
C HIS A 118 -0.04 -4.90 3.16
N HIS A 119 -0.44 -4.68 4.41
CA HIS A 119 0.44 -4.13 5.45
C HIS A 119 0.98 -5.25 6.33
N ASP A 120 2.32 -5.36 6.40
CA ASP A 120 3.04 -6.31 7.24
C ASP A 120 3.81 -5.55 8.33
N PHE A 121 3.08 -4.79 9.14
CA PHE A 121 3.69 -4.02 10.22
C PHE A 121 4.37 -4.95 11.23
N ARG A 122 5.56 -4.53 11.65
CA ARG A 122 6.36 -5.09 12.75
C ARG A 122 6.78 -3.94 13.63
N ILE A 123 5.81 -3.39 14.36
CA ILE A 123 5.95 -2.12 15.03
C ILE A 123 7.05 -2.22 16.11
N SER A 124 8.00 -1.28 16.05
CA SER A 124 9.20 -1.26 16.89
C SER A 124 10.02 -2.54 16.71
N GLU A 125 10.23 -2.93 15.45
CA GLU A 125 11.13 -4.01 15.00
C GLU A 125 10.79 -5.38 15.58
N ASN A 126 9.51 -5.63 15.84
CA ASN A 126 9.07 -6.87 16.45
C ASN A 126 7.68 -7.28 15.94
N LYS A 127 7.57 -8.51 15.44
CA LYS A 127 6.32 -9.09 14.92
C LYS A 127 5.26 -9.45 15.98
N ILE A 128 5.63 -9.52 17.25
CA ILE A 128 4.75 -9.97 18.34
C ILE A 128 4.08 -8.77 19.00
N GLY A 129 2.77 -8.90 19.26
CA GLY A 129 2.00 -7.93 20.05
C GLY A 129 1.50 -6.72 19.26
N ASP A 130 1.63 -6.74 17.94
CA ASP A 130 1.02 -5.74 17.06
C ASP A 130 -0.49 -5.96 17.00
N THR A 131 -1.25 -4.88 17.15
CA THR A 131 -2.71 -4.92 17.10
C THR A 131 -3.19 -4.07 15.93
N ALA A 132 -4.17 -4.58 15.18
CA ALA A 132 -4.88 -3.80 14.18
C ALA A 132 -6.38 -3.76 14.53
N PHE A 133 -7.06 -2.65 14.26
CA PHE A 133 -8.51 -2.56 14.31
C PHE A 133 -9.03 -1.57 13.27
N TYR A 134 -10.30 -1.74 12.90
CA TYR A 134 -10.98 -0.82 11.99
C TYR A 134 -11.76 0.20 12.82
N GLU A 135 -11.54 1.48 12.56
CA GLU A 135 -12.25 2.61 13.17
C GLU A 135 -13.30 3.14 12.18
N PRO A 136 -14.61 2.87 12.42
CA PRO A 136 -15.66 3.20 11.47
C PRO A 136 -15.84 4.69 11.20
N GLU A 137 -15.65 5.57 12.20
CA GLU A 137 -15.86 7.01 12.02
C GLU A 137 -14.80 7.64 11.12
N ALA A 138 -13.56 7.19 11.26
CA ALA A 138 -12.44 7.62 10.43
C ALA A 138 -12.35 6.87 9.09
N LEU A 139 -13.16 5.81 8.90
CA LEU A 139 -13.04 4.84 7.80
C LEU A 139 -11.60 4.35 7.63
N ALA A 140 -10.95 4.05 8.76
CA ALA A 140 -9.53 3.83 8.82
C ALA A 140 -9.17 2.50 9.46
N LEU A 141 -8.08 1.91 9.01
CA LEU A 141 -7.40 0.83 9.69
C LEU A 141 -6.31 1.42 10.58
N VAL A 142 -6.35 1.10 11.87
CA VAL A 142 -5.35 1.55 12.85
C VAL A 142 -4.51 0.36 13.25
N HIS A 143 -3.22 0.41 12.96
CA HIS A 143 -2.21 -0.51 13.51
C HIS A 143 -1.51 0.19 14.68
N TYR A 144 -1.35 -0.49 15.81
CA TYR A 144 -0.67 0.10 16.94
C TYR A 144 0.06 -0.92 17.81
N LYS A 145 1.04 -0.39 18.54
CA LYS A 145 1.75 -1.08 19.62
C LYS A 145 2.29 -0.03 20.59
N LYS A 146 1.94 -0.15 21.87
CA LYS A 146 2.33 0.81 22.92
C LYS A 146 2.05 2.26 22.46
N ASN A 147 3.08 3.08 22.27
CA ASN A 147 3.00 4.49 21.89
C ASN A 147 3.26 4.75 20.39
N ARG A 148 3.10 3.74 19.53
CA ARG A 148 3.21 3.86 18.08
C ARG A 148 1.87 3.51 17.44
N TYR A 149 1.38 4.43 16.61
CA TYR A 149 0.09 4.33 15.94
C TYR A 149 0.25 4.68 14.46
N PHE A 150 -0.24 3.82 13.59
CA PHE A 150 -0.28 4.03 12.15
C PHE A 150 -1.73 3.94 11.69
N LEU A 151 -2.26 5.07 11.24
CA LEU A 151 -3.60 5.17 10.69
C LEU A 151 -3.51 5.09 9.17
N ILE A 152 -4.24 4.16 8.57
CA ILE A 152 -4.35 4.01 7.13
C ILE A 152 -5.79 4.24 6.72
N ASN A 153 -5.99 5.24 5.88
CA ASN A 153 -7.28 5.52 5.27
C ASN A 153 -7.13 5.73 3.76
N SER A 154 -8.27 5.80 3.07
CA SER A 154 -8.31 6.20 1.67
C SER A 154 -9.55 7.03 1.40
N ARG A 155 -9.45 7.99 0.46
CA ARG A 155 -10.58 8.83 0.05
C ARG A 155 -11.74 8.00 -0.54
N ARG A 156 -11.42 6.87 -1.18
CA ARG A 156 -12.41 5.86 -1.57
C ARG A 156 -12.58 4.87 -0.43
N ILE A 157 -13.80 4.42 -0.18
CA ILE A 157 -14.12 3.48 0.92
C ILE A 157 -13.24 2.23 0.81
N LEU A 158 -12.53 1.91 1.88
CA LEU A 158 -11.93 0.59 2.08
C LEU A 158 -13.06 -0.42 2.18
N THR A 159 -13.27 -1.21 1.12
CA THR A 159 -14.42 -2.12 1.07
C THR A 159 -14.19 -3.44 1.80
N HIS A 160 -12.93 -3.87 1.92
CA HIS A 160 -12.57 -5.15 2.54
C HIS A 160 -11.24 -5.03 3.27
N PHE A 161 -11.18 -5.59 4.49
CA PHE A 161 -9.94 -5.81 5.22
C PHE A 161 -9.87 -7.27 5.66
N LEU A 162 -8.75 -7.92 5.37
CA LEU A 162 -8.47 -9.29 5.79
C LEU A 162 -7.29 -9.24 6.74
N ARG A 163 -7.45 -9.82 7.94
CA ARG A 163 -6.33 -10.14 8.82
C ARG A 163 -5.82 -11.52 8.42
N ASP A 164 -4.52 -11.64 8.16
CA ASP A 164 -3.91 -12.96 8.03
C ASP A 164 -3.82 -13.58 9.44
N ALA A 165 -4.88 -14.28 9.82
CA ALA A 165 -5.00 -14.97 11.09
C ALA A 165 -4.49 -16.40 10.93
N ARG A 166 -3.18 -16.60 10.95
CA ARG A 166 -2.65 -17.80 11.63
C ARG A 166 -2.78 -17.57 13.15
N LEU A 167 -4.04 -17.50 13.61
CA LEU A 167 -4.58 -17.69 14.97
C LEU A 167 -5.96 -16.99 15.07
N SER A 168 -6.99 -17.83 15.22
CA SER A 168 -8.40 -17.59 15.59
C SER A 168 -9.25 -16.55 14.84
N ALA A 169 -10.10 -17.11 13.97
CA ALA A 169 -11.51 -16.81 13.71
C ALA A 169 -12.12 -15.52 14.27
N THR A 170 -12.53 -14.60 13.38
CA THR A 170 -13.88 -13.99 13.37
C THR A 170 -14.15 -13.42 11.97
N ARG A 171 -15.04 -14.04 11.21
CA ARG A 171 -15.58 -13.48 9.95
C ARG A 171 -16.65 -12.44 10.29
N LYS A 172 -16.45 -11.20 9.87
CA LYS A 172 -17.55 -10.24 9.64
C LYS A 172 -17.26 -9.48 8.35
N ALA A 173 -17.75 -10.03 7.24
CA ALA A 173 -17.83 -9.33 5.97
C ALA A 173 -19.13 -8.50 5.98
N LEU A 174 -19.04 -7.20 5.77
CA LEU A 174 -20.20 -6.33 5.55
C LEU A 174 -20.15 -5.75 4.13
N GLY A 175 -21.22 -6.01 3.37
CA GLY A 175 -21.82 -5.10 2.37
C GLY A 175 -20.98 -4.65 1.17
N ALA A 176 -21.11 -5.38 0.05
CA ALA A 176 -20.58 -4.95 -1.23
C ALA A 176 -21.30 -3.70 -1.76
N THR A 177 -20.53 -2.66 -2.14
CA THR A 177 -21.01 -1.62 -3.06
C THR A 177 -20.20 -1.70 -4.36
N ARG A 178 -20.88 -2.19 -5.41
CA ARG A 178 -20.36 -2.32 -6.78
C ARG A 178 -20.15 -0.93 -7.40
N LYS A 179 -19.10 -0.76 -8.21
CA LYS A 179 -19.16 0.11 -9.39
C LYS A 179 -18.01 -0.14 -10.37
N THR A 180 -18.40 -0.13 -11.63
CA THR A 180 -17.66 -0.38 -12.87
C THR A 180 -16.75 0.79 -13.25
N ALA A 181 -15.53 0.50 -13.70
CA ALA A 181 -14.68 1.48 -14.38
C ALA A 181 -15.08 1.54 -15.86
N ARG A 182 -15.47 2.74 -16.33
CA ARG A 182 -15.58 3.03 -17.77
C ARG A 182 -14.19 3.16 -18.37
#